data_AF-A0A920AF62-F1
#
_entry.id   AF-A0A920AF62-F1
#
_cell.length_a   1.000
_cell.length_b   1.000
_cell.length_c   1.000
_cell.angle_alpha   90.00
_cell.angle_beta   90.00
_cell.angle_gamma   90.00
#
_symmetry.space_group_name_H-M   'P 1'
#
loop_
_entity.id
_entity.type
_entity.pdbx_description
1 polymer ?
#
loop_
_entity_poly.entity_id
_entity_poly.type
_entity_poly.pdbx_seq_one_letter_code
_entity_poly.pdbx_strand_id
1 'polypeptide(L)' 'MKRALREFTIEGIKTTIPFHLQLMDNDDYRSGNYTTKFMDDFVLKR' A
#
# COMPACT_ATOMS: atom_id res chain seq x y z
N MET A 1 -8.05 -1.55 -7.84
CA MET A 1 -6.58 -1.74 -7.72
C MET A 1 -6.23 -2.83 -6.70
N LYS A 2 -6.80 -2.84 -5.48
CA LYS A 2 -6.57 -3.89 -4.45
C LYS A 2 -6.78 -5.35 -4.93
N ARG A 3 -7.82 -5.62 -5.74
CA ARG A 3 -8.09 -6.97 -6.28
C ARG A 3 -6.98 -7.44 -7.23
N ALA A 4 -6.57 -6.59 -8.17
CA ALA A 4 -5.49 -6.88 -9.10
C ALA A 4 -4.17 -7.15 -8.37
N LEU A 5 -3.86 -6.39 -7.31
CA LEU A 5 -2.65 -6.59 -6.50
C LEU A 5 -2.68 -7.88 -5.66
N ARG A 6 -3.86 -8.42 -5.34
CA ARG A 6 -3.99 -9.72 -4.65
C ARG A 6 -3.87 -10.90 -5.59
N GLU A 7 -4.31 -10.74 -6.83
CA GLU A 7 -4.20 -11.75 -7.89
C GLU A 7 -2.80 -11.76 -8.54
N PHE A 8 -1.99 -10.72 -8.31
CA PHE A 8 -0.63 -10.61 -8.82
C PHE A 8 0.38 -11.34 -7.92
N THR A 9 0.58 -12.62 -8.18
CA THR A 9 1.55 -13.46 -7.46
C THR A 9 2.92 -13.35 -8.12
N ILE A 10 3.92 -12.87 -7.38
CA ILE A 10 5.33 -12.82 -7.80
C ILE A 10 6.14 -13.68 -6.84
N GLU A 11 6.88 -14.64 -7.37
CA GLU A 11 7.78 -15.50 -6.61
C GLU A 11 9.25 -15.13 -6.86
N GLY A 12 10.11 -15.35 -5.86
CA GLY A 12 11.57 -15.21 -5.98
C GLY A 12 12.14 -13.80 -5.78
N ILE A 13 11.32 -12.74 -5.78
CA ILE A 13 11.77 -11.37 -5.48
C ILE A 13 10.84 -10.66 -4.49
N LYS A 14 11.42 -9.82 -3.62
CA LYS A 14 10.63 -8.93 -2.76
C LYS A 14 10.01 -7.82 -3.60
N THR A 15 8.71 -7.60 -3.41
CA THR A 15 7.94 -6.61 -4.18
C THR A 15 7.34 -5.57 -3.25
N THR A 16 6.93 -4.44 -3.82
CA THR A 16 6.22 -3.38 -3.08
C THR A 16 4.71 -3.63 -3.00
N ILE A 17 4.23 -4.82 -3.39
CA ILE A 17 2.81 -5.20 -3.31
C ILE A 17 2.24 -5.09 -1.88
N PRO A 18 2.93 -5.58 -0.82
CA PRO A 18 2.44 -5.44 0.55
C PRO A 18 2.26 -3.98 0.98
N PHE A 19 3.16 -3.10 0.53
CA PHE A 19 3.08 -1.66 0.77
C PHE A 19 1.83 -1.05 0.15
N HIS A 20 1.59 -1.32 -1.13
CA HIS A 20 0.43 -0.78 -1.84
C HIS A 20 -0.90 -1.33 -1.29
N LEU A 21 -0.91 -2.59 -0.84
CA LEU A 21 -2.07 -3.18 -0.18
C LEU A 21 -2.38 -2.50 1.15
N GLN A 22 -1.37 -2.23 1.98
CA GLN A 22 -1.54 -1.51 3.25
C GLN A 22 -1.93 -0.05 3.04
N LEU A 23 -1.36 0.62 2.03
CA LEU A 23 -1.73 1.98 1.66
C LEU A 23 -3.21 2.08 1.29
N MET A 24 -3.71 1.13 0.49
CA MET A 24 -5.13 1.08 0.10
C MET A 24 -6.08 0.74 1.24
N ASP A 25 -5.58 0.14 2.31
CA ASP A 25 -6.35 -0.17 3.53
C ASP A 25 -6.25 0.92 4.59
N ASN A 26 -5.43 1.95 4.38
CA ASN A 26 -5.36 3.09 5.28
C ASN A 26 -6.59 3.99 5.12
N ASP A 27 -7.27 4.29 6.23
CA ASP A 27 -8.49 5.12 6.26
C ASP A 27 -8.23 6.58 5.85
N ASP A 28 -7.05 7.13 6.12
CA ASP A 28 -6.65 8.48 5.69
C ASP A 28 -6.45 8.55 4.17
N TYR A 29 -5.90 7.48 3.59
CA TYR A 29 -5.78 7.33 2.14
C TYR A 29 -7.16 7.18 1.48
N ARG A 30 -8.05 6.39 2.09
CA ARG A 30 -9.42 6.17 1.60
C ARG A 30 -10.32 7.40 1.75
N SER A 31 -10.10 8.21 2.79
CA SER A 31 -10.84 9.46 3.01
C SER A 31 -10.33 10.63 2.16
N GLY A 32 -9.22 10.43 1.42
CA GLY A 32 -8.61 11.46 0.58
C GLY A 32 -7.91 12.56 1.37
N ASN A 33 -7.78 12.40 2.69
CA ASN A 33 -7.15 13.36 3.58
C ASN A 33 -5.66 13.03 3.75
N TYR A 34 -4.92 13.05 2.65
CA TYR A 34 -3.48 12.84 2.66
C TYR A 34 -2.76 13.99 1.93
N THR A 35 -1.54 14.29 2.39
CA THR A 35 -0.68 15.29 1.77
C THR A 35 0.50 14.60 1.07
N THR A 36 1.31 15.35 0.33
CA THR A 36 2.54 14.81 -0.26
C THR A 36 3.55 14.30 0.78
N LYS A 37 3.43 14.71 2.05
CA LYS A 37 4.23 14.20 3.17
C LYS A 37 3.77 12.86 3.72
N PHE A 38 2.63 12.34 3.28
CA PHE A 38 2.09 11.07 3.76
C PHE A 38 3.09 9.90 3.61
N MET A 39 3.96 9.94 2.59
CA MET A 39 5.00 8.95 2.39
C MET A 39 6.11 8.95 3.47
N ASP A 40 6.30 10.04 4.20
CA ASP A 40 7.31 10.14 5.25
C ASP A 40 6.83 9.50 6.57
N ASP A 41 5.54 9.63 6.87
CA ASP A 41 4.92 9.11 8.10
C ASP A 41 4.40 7.67 7.95
N PHE A 42 4.25 7.19 6.70
CA PHE A 42 3.71 5.86 6.44
C PHE A 42 4.74 4.76 6.73
N VAL A 43 4.58 4.11 7.88
CA VAL A 43 5.39 2.96 8.27
C VAL A 43 4.74 1.66 7.82
N LEU A 44 5.44 0.91 6.96
CA LEU A 44 5.05 -0.45 6.57
C LEU A 44 5.04 -1.36 7.81
N LYS A 45 3.87 -1.85 8.20
CA LYS A 45 3.78 -2.89 9.24
C LYS A 45 4.25 -4.22 8.63
N ARG A 46 5.33 -4.78 9.17
CA ARG A 46 5.91 -6.06 8.72
C ARG A 46 5.02 -7.26 9.05
#